data_AF-A0A067CZ86-F1
#
_entry.id   AF-A0A067CZ86-F1
#
_cell.length_a   1.000
_cell.length_b   1.000
_cell.length_c   1.000
_cell.angle_alpha   90.00
_cell.angle_beta   90.00
_cell.angle_gamma   90.00
#
_symmetry.space_group_name_H-M   'P 1'
#
loop_
_entity.id
_entity.type
_entity.pdbx_description
1 polymer ?
#
loop_
_entity_poly.entity_id
_entity_poly.type
_entity_poly.pdbx_seq_one_letter_code
_entity_poly.pdbx_strand_id
1 'polypeptide(L)'
;DLCDTYALCGAYGICIISGMPVCQCLKGFKQKSRGYVDWSQGCVRDKSLNYSRQDGFIKFTAMKLPDATRSWVSKSMNLNECWEKCLDDSSCMAYTNSYIRGEGSGCAMWFGELIDMRDFPDAGQDLYIRMSASEIENRNMDLELPLFELATIANATDNFSINNKLGEGGFGLVYKEIAVKRLSKISEQGLKELKNEVILFSKLQHRNLVKLLGCCIQGEEKLLIYEFMPNKSLNSFIFENFVLTLMRSFVDQERCKILDWSKRFHIICGTARGVMYLHQDSKLRIIHRDLKASN
;
A
#
# COMPACT_ATOMS: atom_id res chain seq x y z
N ASP A 1 30.28 13.61 -18.10
CA ASP A 1 29.08 13.47 -18.94
C ASP A 1 28.19 14.70 -18.78
N LEU A 2 27.01 14.78 -19.44
CA LEU A 2 26.11 15.94 -19.30
C LEU A 2 25.69 16.18 -17.84
N CYS A 3 25.53 15.11 -17.05
CA CYS A 3 25.10 15.17 -15.65
C CYS A 3 26.20 15.67 -14.69
N ASP A 4 27.41 15.97 -15.18
CA ASP A 4 28.43 16.69 -14.41
C ASP A 4 28.16 18.20 -14.35
N THR A 5 27.24 18.71 -15.19
CA THR A 5 26.81 20.10 -15.11
C THR A 5 26.01 20.34 -13.84
N TYR A 6 26.51 21.19 -12.95
CA TYR A 6 25.88 21.49 -11.68
C TYR A 6 24.44 21.98 -11.87
N ALA A 7 23.51 21.38 -11.10
CA ALA A 7 22.10 21.74 -11.07
C ALA A 7 21.39 21.70 -12.45
N LEU A 8 21.86 20.87 -13.38
CA LEU A 8 21.30 20.76 -14.74
C LEU A 8 19.78 20.55 -14.75
N CYS A 9 19.26 19.73 -13.83
CA CYS A 9 17.84 19.39 -13.75
C CYS A 9 17.07 20.20 -12.68
N GLY A 10 17.70 21.20 -12.08
CA GLY A 10 17.10 22.06 -11.06
C GLY A 10 16.69 21.32 -9.77
N ALA A 11 15.83 21.98 -8.97
CA ALA A 11 15.31 21.43 -7.71
C ALA A 11 14.42 20.20 -7.94
N TYR A 12 14.63 19.15 -7.13
CA TYR A 12 13.88 17.90 -7.17
C TYR A 12 13.89 17.16 -8.53
N GLY A 13 14.75 17.58 -9.46
CA GLY A 13 15.05 16.89 -10.70
C GLY A 13 16.18 15.90 -10.52
N ILE A 14 16.14 14.81 -11.28
CA ILE A 14 17.19 13.79 -11.35
C ILE A 14 17.78 13.76 -12.76
N CYS A 15 19.10 13.76 -12.84
CA CYS A 15 19.82 13.59 -14.10
C CYS A 15 20.10 12.10 -14.37
N ILE A 16 19.72 11.61 -15.55
CA ILE A 16 19.91 10.23 -15.98
C ILE A 16 20.72 10.26 -17.28
N ILE A 17 21.99 9.83 -17.21
CA ILE A 17 22.95 9.95 -18.33
C ILE A 17 22.44 9.26 -19.60
N SER A 18 21.80 8.10 -19.45
CA SER A 18 21.20 7.33 -20.54
C SER A 18 19.71 7.66 -20.79
N GLY A 19 19.17 8.66 -20.10
CA GLY A 19 17.76 9.03 -20.17
C GLY A 19 17.42 9.88 -21.40
N MET A 20 16.24 9.65 -21.97
CA MET A 20 15.63 10.54 -22.96
C MET A 20 14.20 10.86 -22.50
N PRO A 21 13.93 12.04 -21.91
CA PRO A 21 14.86 13.15 -21.66
C PRO A 21 15.89 12.85 -20.56
N VAL A 22 17.03 13.57 -20.61
CA VAL A 22 18.15 13.46 -19.64
C VAL A 22 17.73 13.87 -18.23
N CYS A 23 16.90 14.91 -18.13
CA CYS A 23 16.32 15.35 -16.87
C CYS A 23 14.90 14.81 -16.71
N GLN A 24 14.60 14.34 -15.50
CA GLN A 24 13.27 13.89 -15.11
C GLN A 24 12.97 14.39 -13.69
N CYS A 25 11.69 14.53 -13.35
CA CYS A 25 11.31 14.80 -11.96
C CYS A 25 11.36 13.51 -11.14
N LEU A 26 11.78 13.61 -9.88
CA LEU A 26 11.58 12.51 -8.94
C LEU A 26 10.09 12.16 -8.86
N LYS A 27 9.76 10.87 -8.73
CA LYS A 27 8.35 10.45 -8.59
C LYS A 27 7.71 11.10 -7.35
N GLY A 28 6.56 11.75 -7.54
CA GLY A 28 5.87 12.61 -6.57
C GLY A 28 6.08 14.11 -6.80
N PHE A 29 6.79 14.46 -7.89
CA PHE A 29 7.05 15.83 -8.32
C PHE A 29 6.74 15.98 -9.82
N LYS A 30 6.35 17.19 -10.21
CA LYS A 30 6.07 17.59 -11.61
C LYS A 30 6.95 18.75 -12.03
N GLN A 31 7.21 18.84 -13.34
CA GLN A 31 8.00 19.91 -13.90
C GLN A 31 7.34 21.28 -13.66
N LYS A 32 8.14 22.27 -13.27
CA LYS A 32 7.65 23.62 -13.00
C LYS A 32 7.34 24.39 -14.28
N SER A 33 8.17 24.22 -15.32
CA SER A 33 8.01 24.84 -16.64
C SER A 33 7.07 24.01 -17.52
N ARG A 34 6.27 24.68 -18.36
CA ARG A 34 5.40 24.03 -19.38
C ARG A 34 6.12 23.82 -20.73
N GLY A 35 7.44 23.99 -20.78
CA GLY A 35 8.23 23.95 -22.00
C GLY A 35 9.18 22.74 -22.03
N TYR A 36 9.32 22.12 -23.20
CA TYR A 36 10.01 20.84 -23.40
C TYR A 36 11.54 20.86 -23.14
N VAL A 37 12.16 22.02 -22.91
CA VAL A 37 13.63 22.16 -22.98
C VAL A 37 14.27 22.80 -21.74
N ASP A 38 13.57 23.64 -20.98
CA ASP A 38 14.16 24.32 -19.83
C ASP A 38 13.87 23.60 -18.50
N TRP A 39 14.89 22.89 -18.01
CA TRP A 39 14.90 22.19 -16.73
C TRP A 39 15.54 22.99 -15.59
N SER A 40 16.03 24.22 -15.85
CA SER A 40 16.67 25.07 -14.82
C SER A 40 15.73 25.42 -13.66
N GLN A 41 14.41 25.48 -13.96
CA GLN A 41 13.35 25.74 -12.99
C GLN A 41 13.01 24.51 -12.13
N GLY A 42 13.55 23.34 -12.47
CA GLY A 42 13.35 22.09 -11.76
C GLY A 42 11.89 21.63 -11.69
N CYS A 43 11.61 20.94 -10.60
CA CYS A 43 10.37 20.26 -10.31
C CYS A 43 9.77 20.81 -9.01
N VAL A 44 8.43 20.75 -8.94
CA VAL A 44 7.65 21.10 -7.76
C VAL A 44 6.88 19.88 -7.29
N ARG A 45 6.59 19.83 -6.00
CA ARG A 45 5.82 18.72 -5.41
C ARG A 45 4.42 18.65 -6.04
N ASP A 46 3.94 17.43 -6.26
CA ASP A 46 2.57 17.22 -6.72
C ASP A 46 1.55 17.52 -5.62
N LYS A 47 1.88 17.10 -4.40
CA LYS A 47 1.11 17.32 -3.17
C LYS A 47 1.90 18.18 -2.19
N SER A 48 1.26 19.21 -1.66
CA SER A 48 1.87 20.07 -0.65
C SER A 48 2.12 19.29 0.65
N LEU A 49 3.21 19.63 1.33
CA LEU A 49 3.49 19.14 2.68
C LEU A 49 2.58 19.87 3.67
N ASN A 50 2.07 19.13 4.65
CA ASN A 50 1.28 19.72 5.73
C ASN A 50 2.12 19.94 7.00
N TYR A 51 3.40 19.53 6.99
CA TYR A 51 4.35 19.63 8.10
C TYR A 51 3.79 19.11 9.43
N SER A 52 2.83 18.19 9.33
CA SER A 52 2.29 17.45 10.45
C SER A 52 3.11 16.18 10.64
N ARG A 53 3.02 15.55 11.82
CA ARG A 53 3.62 14.21 12.05
C ARG A 53 3.10 13.10 11.12
N GLN A 54 2.15 13.42 10.24
CA GLN A 54 1.64 12.50 9.22
C GLN A 54 2.47 12.52 7.93
N ASP A 55 3.26 13.58 7.70
CA ASP A 55 4.28 13.55 6.66
C ASP A 55 5.30 12.46 6.99
N GLY A 56 5.99 11.96 5.98
CA GLY A 56 6.98 10.90 6.18
C GLY A 56 8.04 10.92 5.09
N PHE A 57 8.76 9.82 4.95
CA PHE A 57 9.90 9.75 4.05
C PHE A 57 9.79 8.55 3.12
N ILE A 58 10.16 8.78 1.87
CA ILE A 58 10.22 7.75 0.85
C ILE A 58 11.66 7.53 0.44
N LYS A 59 12.06 6.26 0.36
CA LYS A 59 13.39 5.82 -0.03
C LYS A 59 13.57 5.88 -1.55
N PHE A 60 14.65 6.51 -1.99
CA PHE A 60 15.17 6.48 -3.35
C PHE A 60 16.55 5.82 -3.31
N THR A 61 16.78 4.83 -4.16
CA THR A 61 18.00 4.01 -4.16
C THR A 61 18.95 4.46 -5.26
N ALA A 62 20.23 4.11 -5.11
CA ALA A 62 21.25 4.33 -6.15
C ALA A 62 21.37 5.79 -6.61
N MET A 63 21.26 6.74 -5.68
CA MET A 63 21.32 8.17 -5.98
C MET A 63 22.73 8.72 -5.77
N LYS A 64 23.18 9.64 -6.63
CA LYS A 64 24.12 10.69 -6.17
C LYS A 64 23.33 11.60 -5.23
N LEU A 65 23.85 11.77 -4.02
CA LEU A 65 23.24 12.62 -3.02
C LEU A 65 23.19 14.09 -3.47
N PRO A 66 22.24 14.88 -2.95
CA PRO A 66 22.11 16.29 -3.29
C PRO A 66 23.34 17.07 -2.83
N ASP A 67 23.49 18.27 -3.41
CA ASP A 67 24.50 19.22 -2.97
C ASP A 67 24.47 19.45 -1.45
N ALA A 68 25.67 19.59 -0.86
CA ALA A 68 25.84 19.61 0.59
C ALA A 68 25.77 21.02 1.22
N THR A 69 25.51 22.08 0.44
CA THR A 69 25.54 23.48 0.92
C THR A 69 24.58 23.72 2.10
N ARG A 70 23.40 23.07 2.08
CA ARG A 70 22.41 23.13 3.17
C ARG A 70 22.22 21.77 3.82
N SER A 71 23.33 21.18 4.28
CA SER A 71 23.31 19.88 4.93
C SER A 71 23.91 19.90 6.34
N TRP A 72 23.53 18.90 7.14
CA TRP A 72 24.10 18.64 8.45
C TRP A 72 24.44 17.16 8.59
N VAL A 73 25.56 16.84 9.23
CA VAL A 73 26.05 15.48 9.37
C VAL A 73 26.36 15.17 10.83
N SER A 74 25.94 13.99 11.29
CA SER A 74 26.36 13.40 12.55
C SER A 74 26.85 11.98 12.35
N LYS A 75 27.99 11.66 12.97
CA LYS A 75 28.57 10.31 12.97
C LYS A 75 28.08 9.45 14.13
N SER A 76 27.48 10.05 15.16
CA SER A 76 26.97 9.31 16.31
C SER A 76 25.54 8.81 16.09
N MET A 77 24.74 9.57 15.32
CA MET A 77 23.32 9.28 15.14
C MET A 77 23.08 8.10 14.20
N ASN A 78 22.21 7.19 14.61
CA ASN A 78 21.74 6.10 13.73
C ASN A 78 20.61 6.58 12.80
N LEU A 79 20.19 5.72 11.87
CA LEU A 79 19.22 6.07 10.83
C LEU A 79 17.82 6.39 11.39
N ASN A 80 17.41 5.75 12.50
CA ASN A 80 16.12 6.01 13.11
C ASN A 80 16.11 7.36 13.82
N GLU A 81 17.17 7.69 14.57
CA GLU A 81 17.36 9.01 15.16
C GLU A 81 17.42 10.10 14.09
N CYS A 82 18.04 9.79 12.93
CA CYS A 82 18.09 10.67 11.77
C CYS A 82 16.67 10.96 11.23
N TRP A 83 15.86 9.91 11.11
CA TRP A 83 14.45 10.03 10.72
C TRP A 83 13.66 10.88 11.72
N GLU A 84 13.75 10.61 13.02
CA GLU A 84 13.03 11.35 14.06
C GLU A 84 13.39 12.83 14.06
N LYS A 85 14.70 13.15 14.07
CA LYS A 85 15.17 14.54 14.05
C LYS A 85 14.78 15.26 12.77
N CYS A 86 14.91 14.60 11.63
CA CYS A 86 14.51 15.22 10.38
C CYS A 86 13.01 15.50 10.45
N LEU A 87 12.18 14.52 10.83
CA LEU A 87 10.72 14.65 10.93
C LEU A 87 10.27 15.83 11.84
N ASP A 88 10.95 16.05 12.96
CA ASP A 88 10.64 17.13 13.90
C ASP A 88 11.02 18.54 13.36
N ASP A 89 11.95 18.61 12.41
CA ASP A 89 12.35 19.85 11.75
C ASP A 89 11.56 20.06 10.44
N SER A 90 10.67 21.06 10.41
CA SER A 90 9.89 21.41 9.21
C SER A 90 10.73 21.78 7.99
N SER A 91 11.98 22.24 8.18
CA SER A 91 12.90 22.61 7.11
C SER A 91 13.69 21.43 6.54
N CYS A 92 13.75 20.30 7.25
CA CYS A 92 14.44 19.10 6.79
C CYS A 92 13.66 18.41 5.67
N MET A 93 14.28 18.24 4.50
CA MET A 93 13.64 17.71 3.30
C MET A 93 14.14 16.33 2.90
N ALA A 94 15.33 15.92 3.37
CA ALA A 94 15.82 14.57 3.15
C ALA A 94 16.88 14.17 4.17
N TYR A 95 17.09 12.87 4.29
CA TYR A 95 18.20 12.31 5.05
C TYR A 95 18.77 11.03 4.43
N THR A 96 19.95 10.63 4.87
CA THR A 96 20.58 9.35 4.51
C THR A 96 21.48 8.84 5.64
N ASN A 97 21.89 7.58 5.54
CA ASN A 97 22.99 7.06 6.34
C ASN A 97 24.31 7.59 5.75
N SER A 98 25.10 8.29 6.56
CA SER A 98 26.40 8.82 6.12
C SER A 98 27.51 7.77 6.02
N TYR A 99 27.26 6.52 6.40
CA TYR A 99 28.23 5.42 6.36
C TYR A 99 27.95 4.41 5.24
N ILE A 100 28.88 4.32 4.28
CA ILE A 100 28.75 3.56 3.02
C ILE A 100 29.06 2.06 3.20
N ARG A 101 29.72 1.66 4.30
CA ARG A 101 30.24 0.28 4.50
C ARG A 101 29.37 -0.64 5.37
N GLY A 102 28.15 -0.26 5.71
CA GLY A 102 27.17 -1.15 6.36
C GLY A 102 27.38 -1.45 7.85
N GLU A 103 28.55 -1.15 8.43
CA GLU A 103 28.86 -1.35 9.85
C GLU A 103 29.18 0.00 10.53
N GLY A 104 28.16 0.79 10.87
CA GLY A 104 28.34 2.05 11.59
C GLY A 104 27.06 2.87 11.78
N SER A 105 27.09 3.81 12.73
CA SER A 105 26.11 4.90 12.85
C SER A 105 26.55 6.11 12.04
N GLY A 106 25.58 6.83 11.50
CA GLY A 106 25.81 7.97 10.62
C GLY A 106 24.49 8.53 10.07
N CYS A 107 24.36 9.85 10.10
CA CYS A 107 23.21 10.60 9.61
C CYS A 107 23.72 11.79 8.81
N ALA A 108 23.18 11.99 7.61
CA ALA A 108 23.29 13.25 6.88
C ALA A 108 21.87 13.72 6.53
N MET A 109 21.57 15.00 6.77
CA MET A 109 20.27 15.63 6.55
C MET A 109 20.43 16.85 5.64
N TRP A 110 19.43 17.11 4.79
CA TRP A 110 19.37 18.28 3.93
C TRP A 110 18.17 19.16 4.28
N PHE A 111 18.38 20.47 4.22
CA PHE A 111 17.38 21.48 4.58
C PHE A 111 17.04 22.37 3.39
N GLY A 112 15.76 22.44 3.03
CA GLY A 112 15.28 23.14 1.84
C GLY A 112 15.31 22.32 0.55
N GLU A 113 15.32 23.00 -0.60
CA GLU A 113 15.23 22.32 -1.90
C GLU A 113 16.45 21.44 -2.19
N LEU A 114 16.20 20.26 -2.74
CA LEU A 114 17.24 19.28 -3.07
C LEU A 114 17.66 19.49 -4.52
N ILE A 115 18.94 19.75 -4.77
CA ILE A 115 19.49 20.05 -6.10
C ILE A 115 20.70 19.18 -6.39
N ASP A 116 21.07 19.10 -7.67
CA ASP A 116 22.29 18.43 -8.15
C ASP A 116 22.33 16.89 -7.96
N MET A 117 21.15 16.27 -7.98
CA MET A 117 20.97 14.81 -7.90
C MET A 117 21.10 14.15 -9.28
N ARG A 118 21.66 12.93 -9.31
CA ARG A 118 21.68 12.06 -10.49
C ARG A 118 21.40 10.61 -10.13
N ASP A 119 20.94 9.86 -11.11
CA ASP A 119 20.92 8.41 -11.04
C ASP A 119 22.36 7.89 -11.09
N PHE A 120 22.70 6.96 -10.20
CA PHE A 120 24.05 6.44 -10.02
C PHE A 120 24.01 4.95 -9.64
N PRO A 121 23.60 4.07 -10.58
CA PRO A 121 23.35 2.65 -10.31
C PRO A 121 24.51 1.89 -9.65
N ASP A 122 25.76 2.20 -10.04
CA ASP A 122 26.92 1.41 -9.64
C ASP A 122 27.54 1.80 -8.29
N ALA A 123 27.29 3.03 -7.81
CA ALA A 123 27.92 3.57 -6.61
C ALA A 123 27.05 4.59 -5.84
N GLY A 124 25.77 4.65 -6.16
CA GLY A 124 24.79 5.53 -5.54
C GLY A 124 24.37 5.05 -4.16
N GLN A 125 23.71 5.94 -3.43
CA GLN A 125 23.30 5.74 -2.06
C GLN A 125 21.80 5.88 -1.92
N ASP A 126 21.29 5.38 -0.80
CA ASP A 126 19.89 5.54 -0.46
C ASP A 126 19.64 6.95 0.07
N LEU A 127 18.63 7.65 -0.46
CA LEU A 127 18.20 8.95 0.01
C LEU A 127 16.73 8.87 0.40
N TYR A 128 16.41 9.30 1.62
CA TYR A 128 15.04 9.34 2.14
C TYR A 128 14.52 10.77 2.01
N ILE A 129 13.57 10.99 1.10
CA ILE A 129 13.04 12.33 0.82
C ILE A 129 11.67 12.48 1.49
N ARG A 130 11.44 13.62 2.15
CA ARG A 130 10.18 13.95 2.81
C ARG A 130 9.07 14.08 1.78
N MET A 131 7.92 13.45 2.05
CA MET A 131 6.71 13.44 1.24
C MET A 131 5.47 13.62 2.11
N SER A 132 4.38 14.10 1.51
CA SER A 132 3.11 14.24 2.22
C SER A 132 2.53 12.86 2.56
N ALA A 133 1.71 12.80 3.61
CA ALA A 133 0.99 11.57 3.98
C ALA A 133 0.26 10.94 2.78
N SER A 134 -0.44 11.75 1.99
CA SER A 134 -1.18 11.33 0.80
C SER A 134 -0.31 10.75 -0.31
N GLU A 135 0.92 11.26 -0.48
CA GLU A 135 1.86 10.73 -1.47
C GLU A 135 2.46 9.40 -1.03
N ILE A 136 2.70 9.25 0.28
CA ILE A 136 3.16 8.00 0.88
C ILE A 136 2.08 6.93 0.78
N GLU A 137 0.81 7.29 0.99
CA GLU A 137 -0.33 6.40 0.75
C GLU A 137 -0.36 5.94 -0.71
N ASN A 138 -0.25 6.88 -1.67
CA ASN A 138 -0.25 6.55 -3.11
C ASN A 138 0.92 5.65 -3.53
N ARG A 139 2.15 5.90 -3.07
CA ARG A 139 3.30 5.04 -3.42
C ARG A 139 3.22 3.64 -2.83
N ASN A 140 2.63 3.50 -1.64
CA ASN A 140 2.37 2.17 -1.08
C ASN A 140 1.26 1.43 -1.85
N MET A 141 0.52 2.14 -2.71
CA MET A 141 -0.53 1.64 -3.59
C MET A 141 -0.11 1.55 -5.07
N ASP A 142 1.17 1.74 -5.41
CA ASP A 142 1.72 1.42 -6.76
C ASP A 142 1.68 -0.09 -7.10
N LEU A 143 1.02 -0.91 -6.27
CA LEU A 143 0.55 -2.22 -6.64
C LEU A 143 -0.76 -1.99 -7.39
N GLU A 144 -0.82 -2.28 -8.70
CA GLU A 144 -1.94 -2.10 -9.66
C GLU A 144 -3.36 -2.47 -9.15
N LEU A 145 -3.84 -1.80 -8.11
CA LEU A 145 -5.12 -2.00 -7.47
C LEU A 145 -6.03 -0.86 -7.91
N PRO A 146 -7.13 -1.16 -8.60
CA PRO A 146 -8.13 -0.17 -8.90
C PRO A 146 -8.58 0.56 -7.63
N LEU A 147 -8.38 1.88 -7.62
CA LEU A 147 -8.91 2.77 -6.60
C LEU A 147 -10.32 3.19 -6.99
N PHE A 148 -11.27 2.92 -6.10
CA PHE A 148 -12.66 3.31 -6.30
C PHE A 148 -12.98 4.54 -5.45
N GLU A 149 -13.79 5.45 -5.98
CA GLU A 149 -14.29 6.58 -5.21
C GLU A 149 -15.33 6.12 -4.17
N LEU A 150 -15.31 6.70 -2.97
CA LEU A 150 -16.27 6.37 -1.91
C LEU A 150 -17.71 6.57 -2.38
N ALA A 151 -17.98 7.59 -3.20
CA ALA A 151 -19.30 7.85 -3.76
C ALA A 151 -19.80 6.69 -4.65
N THR A 152 -18.91 6.09 -5.44
CA THR A 152 -19.23 4.94 -6.30
C THR A 152 -19.60 3.72 -5.44
N ILE A 153 -18.83 3.48 -4.37
CA ILE A 153 -19.09 2.37 -3.45
C ILE A 153 -20.36 2.61 -2.63
N ALA A 154 -20.58 3.84 -2.16
CA ALA A 154 -21.78 4.22 -1.44
C ALA A 154 -23.02 3.99 -2.31
N ASN A 155 -22.99 4.38 -3.58
CA ASN A 155 -24.10 4.13 -4.51
C ASN A 155 -24.32 2.62 -4.72
N ALA A 156 -23.26 1.86 -4.97
CA ALA A 156 -23.34 0.40 -5.16
C ALA A 156 -23.83 -0.36 -3.91
N THR A 157 -23.65 0.20 -2.72
CA THR A 157 -24.07 -0.43 -1.45
C THR A 157 -25.38 0.12 -0.90
N ASP A 158 -26.08 0.98 -1.64
CA ASP A 158 -27.25 1.75 -1.16
C ASP A 158 -26.93 2.50 0.14
N ASN A 159 -25.88 3.32 0.09
CA ASN A 159 -25.31 4.07 1.20
C ASN A 159 -25.02 3.21 2.44
N PHE A 160 -24.43 2.02 2.22
CA PHE A 160 -24.12 1.06 3.28
C PHE A 160 -25.37 0.62 4.08
N SER A 161 -26.51 0.49 3.40
CA SER A 161 -27.77 0.06 3.99
C SER A 161 -27.65 -1.30 4.68
N ILE A 162 -28.29 -1.43 5.85
CA ILE A 162 -28.31 -2.68 6.61
C ILE A 162 -28.95 -3.83 5.82
N ASN A 163 -29.86 -3.51 4.91
CA ASN A 163 -30.52 -4.49 4.03
C ASN A 163 -29.52 -5.15 3.05
N ASN A 164 -28.40 -4.50 2.78
CA ASN A 164 -27.33 -5.01 1.93
C ASN A 164 -26.20 -5.65 2.73
N LYS A 165 -26.25 -5.70 4.06
CA LYS A 165 -25.22 -6.33 4.89
C LYS A 165 -25.22 -7.86 4.72
N LEU A 166 -24.09 -8.43 4.32
CA LEU A 166 -23.85 -9.86 4.21
C LEU A 166 -23.33 -10.49 5.51
N GLY A 167 -22.58 -9.72 6.31
CA GLY A 167 -21.98 -10.20 7.56
C GLY A 167 -21.13 -9.14 8.26
N GLU A 168 -20.69 -9.48 9.47
CA GLU A 168 -19.78 -8.69 10.30
C GLU A 168 -18.76 -9.65 10.93
N GLY A 169 -17.48 -9.32 10.79
CA GLY A 169 -16.38 -10.05 11.42
C GLY A 169 -15.49 -9.12 12.25
N GLY A 170 -14.46 -9.65 12.89
CA GLY A 170 -13.52 -8.87 13.72
C GLY A 170 -12.77 -7.75 12.98
N PHE A 171 -12.89 -7.70 11.65
CA PHE A 171 -12.16 -6.78 10.77
C PHE A 171 -13.08 -5.93 9.87
N GLY A 172 -14.40 -5.89 10.11
CA GLY A 172 -15.30 -4.99 9.40
C GLY A 172 -16.67 -5.55 9.00
N LEU A 173 -17.46 -4.68 8.35
CA LEU A 173 -18.78 -4.97 7.77
C LEU A 173 -18.64 -5.35 6.29
N VAL A 174 -19.49 -6.26 5.78
CA VAL A 174 -19.52 -6.71 4.36
C VAL A 174 -20.88 -6.45 3.72
N TYR A 175 -20.93 -5.93 2.49
CA TYR A 175 -22.15 -5.53 1.74
C TYR A 175 -22.40 -6.34 0.45
N LYS A 176 -23.62 -6.29 -0.12
CA LYS A 176 -24.12 -7.09 -1.26
C LYS A 176 -23.74 -6.48 -2.63
N GLU A 177 -23.77 -7.32 -3.69
CA GLU A 177 -23.32 -7.11 -5.08
C GLU A 177 -21.80 -7.01 -5.29
N ILE A 178 -21.09 -6.35 -4.38
CA ILE A 178 -19.63 -6.37 -4.29
C ILE A 178 -19.27 -6.53 -2.81
N ALA A 179 -18.41 -7.50 -2.47
CA ALA A 179 -18.07 -7.75 -1.08
C ALA A 179 -17.11 -6.67 -0.56
N VAL A 180 -17.67 -5.60 0.02
CA VAL A 180 -16.91 -4.47 0.55
C VAL A 180 -16.62 -4.68 2.03
N LYS A 181 -15.35 -4.90 2.40
CA LYS A 181 -14.88 -4.96 3.79
C LYS A 181 -14.46 -3.56 4.25
N ARG A 182 -15.23 -2.96 5.16
CA ARG A 182 -14.92 -1.66 5.76
C ARG A 182 -14.03 -1.81 6.99
N LEU A 183 -12.78 -1.34 6.90
CA LEU A 183 -11.81 -1.42 8.00
C LEU A 183 -12.12 -0.37 9.08
N SER A 184 -11.76 -0.67 10.32
CA SER A 184 -11.97 0.23 11.46
C SER A 184 -11.17 1.54 11.33
N LYS A 185 -11.80 2.66 11.70
CA LYS A 185 -11.23 4.02 11.57
C LYS A 185 -10.08 4.32 12.54
N ILE A 186 -9.96 3.58 13.64
CA ILE A 186 -9.28 4.04 14.87
C ILE A 186 -7.93 3.35 15.12
N SER A 187 -7.26 2.74 14.14
CA SER A 187 -6.01 2.03 14.47
C SER A 187 -4.94 2.03 13.36
N GLU A 188 -3.68 2.12 13.79
CA GLU A 188 -2.49 1.75 13.00
C GLU A 188 -2.61 0.32 12.42
N GLN A 189 -3.37 -0.53 13.11
CA GLN A 189 -3.70 -1.89 12.70
C GLN A 189 -4.50 -1.91 11.38
N GLY A 190 -5.44 -0.98 11.15
CA GLY A 190 -6.18 -0.92 9.88
C GLY A 190 -5.29 -0.60 8.68
N LEU A 191 -4.25 0.22 8.85
CA LEU A 191 -3.27 0.50 7.80
C LEU A 191 -2.36 -0.72 7.55
N LYS A 192 -1.98 -1.44 8.62
CA LYS A 192 -1.17 -2.67 8.53
C LYS A 192 -1.94 -3.82 7.88
N GLU A 193 -3.22 -3.97 8.18
CA GLU A 193 -4.12 -4.94 7.56
C GLU A 193 -4.35 -4.62 6.10
N LEU A 194 -4.61 -3.34 5.77
CA LEU A 194 -4.69 -2.90 4.38
C LEU A 194 -3.39 -3.20 3.64
N LYS A 195 -2.23 -2.87 4.20
CA LYS A 195 -0.92 -3.21 3.59
C LYS A 195 -0.75 -4.71 3.38
N ASN A 196 -1.09 -5.54 4.36
CA ASN A 196 -1.01 -6.99 4.22
C ASN A 196 -1.94 -7.49 3.11
N GLU A 197 -3.22 -7.09 3.10
CA GLU A 197 -4.21 -7.53 2.11
C GLU A 197 -3.91 -7.00 0.70
N VAL A 198 -3.36 -5.80 0.57
CA VAL A 198 -2.88 -5.22 -0.71
C VAL A 198 -1.63 -5.95 -1.22
N ILE A 199 -0.69 -6.34 -0.34
CA ILE A 199 0.45 -7.19 -0.70
C ILE A 199 -0.02 -8.56 -1.22
N LEU A 200 -1.07 -9.15 -0.61
CA LEU A 200 -1.68 -10.40 -1.07
C LEU A 200 -2.17 -10.29 -2.52
N PHE A 201 -2.84 -9.19 -2.89
CA PHE A 201 -3.42 -9.06 -4.24
C PHE A 201 -2.38 -8.96 -5.37
N SER A 202 -1.29 -8.21 -5.17
CA SER A 202 -0.26 -8.04 -6.21
C SER A 202 0.40 -9.34 -6.66
N LYS A 203 0.27 -10.41 -5.86
CA LYS A 203 1.09 -11.62 -6.00
C LYS A 203 0.31 -12.93 -5.94
N LEU A 204 -0.99 -12.90 -5.59
CA LEU A 204 -1.81 -14.10 -5.44
C LEU A 204 -2.98 -14.11 -6.40
N GLN A 205 -2.99 -15.12 -7.27
CA GLN A 205 -4.13 -15.44 -8.12
C GLN A 205 -4.28 -16.95 -8.13
N HIS A 206 -5.35 -17.44 -7.51
CA HIS A 206 -5.64 -18.87 -7.45
C HIS A 206 -7.14 -19.10 -7.33
N ARG A 207 -7.68 -20.10 -8.03
CA ARG A 207 -9.12 -20.44 -8.04
C ARG A 207 -9.73 -20.79 -6.67
N ASN A 208 -8.90 -21.03 -5.66
CA ASN A 208 -9.31 -21.34 -4.29
C ASN A 208 -8.95 -20.22 -3.29
N LEU A 209 -8.67 -19.02 -3.78
CA LEU A 209 -8.49 -17.81 -2.97
C LEU A 209 -9.46 -16.75 -3.48
N VAL A 210 -10.10 -16.02 -2.56
CA VAL A 210 -11.01 -14.94 -2.92
C VAL A 210 -10.21 -13.79 -3.53
N LYS A 211 -10.62 -13.33 -4.70
CA LYS A 211 -9.98 -12.24 -5.43
C LYS A 211 -10.35 -10.89 -4.82
N LEU A 212 -9.34 -10.14 -4.39
CA LEU A 212 -9.48 -8.70 -4.15
C LEU A 212 -9.62 -8.01 -5.52
N LEU A 213 -10.57 -7.10 -5.69
CA LEU A 213 -10.84 -6.37 -6.93
C LEU A 213 -10.29 -4.94 -6.88
N GLY A 214 -10.14 -4.37 -5.69
CA GLY A 214 -9.61 -3.03 -5.49
C GLY A 214 -9.80 -2.55 -4.07
N CYS A 215 -9.62 -1.25 -3.88
CA CYS A 215 -9.81 -0.61 -2.58
C CYS A 215 -10.27 0.84 -2.73
N CYS A 216 -10.73 1.42 -1.61
CA CYS A 216 -11.02 2.84 -1.50
C CYS A 216 -10.31 3.38 -0.26
N ILE A 217 -9.57 4.46 -0.45
CA ILE A 217 -8.96 5.23 0.63
C ILE A 217 -9.41 6.68 0.45
N GLN A 218 -10.20 7.18 1.40
CA GLN A 218 -10.66 8.56 1.40
C GLN A 218 -10.74 9.09 2.83
N GLY A 219 -9.78 9.93 3.22
CA GLY A 219 -9.64 10.41 4.58
C GLY A 219 -9.45 9.25 5.57
N GLU A 220 -10.36 9.09 6.53
CA GLU A 220 -10.33 7.99 7.50
C GLU A 220 -10.91 6.68 6.95
N GLU A 221 -11.65 6.73 5.84
CA GLU A 221 -12.32 5.55 5.27
C GLU A 221 -11.31 4.69 4.51
N LYS A 222 -11.22 3.41 4.90
CA LYS A 222 -10.40 2.38 4.26
C LYS A 222 -11.28 1.17 3.96
N LEU A 223 -11.54 0.94 2.68
CA LEU A 223 -12.43 -0.12 2.20
C LEU A 223 -11.66 -1.07 1.28
N LEU A 224 -11.88 -2.37 1.45
CA LEU A 224 -11.34 -3.42 0.57
C LEU A 224 -12.49 -4.08 -0.18
N ILE A 225 -12.31 -4.29 -1.47
CA ILE A 225 -13.39 -4.64 -2.39
C ILE A 225 -13.06 -6.00 -2.96
N TYR A 226 -13.87 -7.00 -2.64
CA TYR A 226 -13.68 -8.39 -3.04
C TYR A 226 -14.72 -8.84 -4.06
N GLU A 227 -14.41 -9.90 -4.80
CA GLU A 227 -15.42 -10.60 -5.58
C GLU A 227 -16.54 -11.11 -4.67
N PHE A 228 -17.78 -11.04 -5.16
CA PHE A 228 -18.93 -11.48 -4.39
C PHE A 228 -19.06 -13.01 -4.43
N MET A 229 -19.09 -13.63 -3.25
CA MET A 229 -19.27 -15.07 -3.08
C MET A 229 -20.75 -15.39 -2.78
N PRO A 230 -21.53 -15.91 -3.75
CA PRO A 230 -22.99 -16.03 -3.63
C PRO A 230 -23.45 -17.05 -2.57
N ASN A 231 -22.58 -18.01 -2.23
CA ASN A 231 -22.87 -19.04 -1.23
C ASN A 231 -22.31 -18.70 0.15
N LYS A 232 -22.04 -17.43 0.49
CA LYS A 232 -21.59 -17.00 1.83
C LYS A 232 -20.40 -17.83 2.38
N SER A 233 -20.17 -17.78 3.70
CA SER A 233 -19.10 -18.54 4.36
C SER A 233 -19.51 -20.00 4.62
N LEU A 234 -18.52 -20.88 4.71
CA LEU A 234 -18.74 -22.29 5.03
C LEU A 234 -19.39 -22.48 6.41
N ASN A 235 -19.13 -21.56 7.35
CA ASN A 235 -19.74 -21.53 8.67
C ASN A 235 -21.27 -21.56 8.63
N SER A 236 -21.89 -20.81 7.72
CA SER A 236 -23.36 -20.82 7.55
C SER A 236 -23.90 -22.18 7.12
N PHE A 237 -23.12 -22.98 6.38
CA PHE A 237 -23.54 -24.30 5.93
C PHE A 237 -23.33 -25.38 6.97
N ILE A 238 -22.25 -25.27 7.76
CA ILE A 238 -21.88 -26.28 8.76
C ILE A 238 -22.65 -26.07 10.07
N PHE A 239 -22.72 -24.83 10.56
CA PHE A 239 -23.18 -24.55 11.92
C PHE A 239 -24.56 -23.88 11.97
N GLU A 240 -24.88 -22.96 11.07
CA GLU A 240 -26.21 -22.29 11.09
C GLU A 240 -27.33 -23.23 10.61
N ASN A 241 -27.06 -24.12 9.65
CA ASN A 241 -28.00 -25.19 9.27
C ASN A 241 -28.24 -26.21 10.39
N PHE A 242 -27.31 -26.39 11.32
CA PHE A 242 -27.49 -27.33 12.44
C PHE A 242 -28.55 -26.83 13.43
N VAL A 243 -28.59 -25.53 13.69
CA VAL A 243 -29.62 -24.87 14.52
C VAL A 243 -31.00 -25.00 13.84
N LEU A 244 -31.08 -24.78 12.52
CA LEU A 244 -32.31 -24.94 11.75
C LEU A 244 -32.79 -26.41 11.68
N THR A 245 -31.88 -27.37 11.74
CA THR A 245 -32.22 -28.81 11.70
C THR A 245 -32.82 -29.29 13.02
N LEU A 246 -32.39 -28.73 14.16
CA LEU A 246 -32.96 -29.02 15.48
C LEU A 246 -34.35 -28.38 15.71
N MET A 247 -34.70 -27.33 14.96
CA MET A 247 -35.99 -26.63 15.04
C MET A 247 -37.06 -27.16 14.06
N ARG A 248 -36.83 -28.29 13.38
CA ARG A 248 -37.76 -28.86 12.39
C ARG A 248 -39.01 -29.46 13.04
N SER A 249 -39.94 -28.60 13.42
CA SER A 249 -41.37 -28.88 13.32
C SER A 249 -41.99 -27.73 12.53
N PHE A 250 -42.29 -28.03 11.27
CA PHE A 250 -43.06 -27.22 10.33
C PHE A 250 -42.43 -25.91 9.82
N VAL A 251 -42.39 -25.82 8.49
CA VAL A 251 -42.21 -24.65 7.61
C VAL A 251 -40.83 -24.49 6.94
N ASP A 252 -40.90 -24.49 5.62
CA ASP A 252 -39.92 -24.16 4.58
C ASP A 252 -38.79 -25.15 4.24
N GLN A 253 -39.19 -26.12 3.41
CA GLN A 253 -38.38 -27.12 2.72
C GLN A 253 -37.60 -26.56 1.50
N GLU A 254 -37.56 -25.24 1.28
CA GLU A 254 -37.09 -24.65 0.01
C GLU A 254 -35.65 -24.07 0.03
N ARG A 255 -34.93 -24.01 1.18
CA ARG A 255 -33.61 -23.33 1.20
C ARG A 255 -32.45 -24.02 1.92
N CYS A 256 -32.64 -25.21 2.48
CA CYS A 256 -31.51 -25.97 3.03
C CYS A 256 -30.74 -26.68 1.90
N LYS A 257 -29.76 -25.99 1.30
CA LYS A 257 -28.74 -26.64 0.47
C LYS A 257 -27.89 -27.56 1.36
N ILE A 258 -28.30 -28.81 1.48
CA ILE A 258 -27.55 -29.82 2.24
C ILE A 258 -26.16 -29.99 1.61
N LEU A 259 -25.15 -29.81 2.43
CA LEU A 259 -23.76 -30.05 2.05
C LEU A 259 -23.48 -31.55 2.18
N ASP A 260 -23.71 -32.31 1.11
CA ASP A 260 -23.39 -33.73 1.02
C ASP A 260 -21.88 -34.00 1.11
N TRP A 261 -21.49 -35.25 1.35
CA TRP A 261 -20.09 -35.62 1.54
C TRP A 261 -19.22 -35.34 0.32
N SER A 262 -19.77 -35.51 -0.90
CA SER A 262 -19.03 -35.22 -2.13
C SER A 262 -18.64 -33.75 -2.21
N LYS A 263 -19.57 -32.83 -1.91
CA LYS A 263 -19.30 -31.38 -1.84
C LYS A 263 -18.34 -31.03 -0.71
N ARG A 264 -18.48 -31.65 0.47
CA ARG A 264 -17.54 -31.45 1.60
C ARG A 264 -16.13 -31.84 1.22
N PHE A 265 -15.95 -33.01 0.60
CA PHE A 265 -14.65 -33.47 0.14
C PHE A 265 -14.05 -32.52 -0.90
N HIS A 266 -14.87 -32.04 -1.84
CA HIS A 266 -14.43 -31.04 -2.82
C HIS A 266 -13.95 -29.74 -2.15
N ILE A 267 -14.67 -29.26 -1.13
CA ILE A 267 -14.28 -28.08 -0.35
C ILE A 267 -12.96 -28.32 0.37
N ILE A 268 -12.79 -29.46 1.05
CA ILE A 268 -11.54 -29.82 1.74
C ILE A 268 -10.36 -29.81 0.75
N CYS A 269 -10.52 -30.45 -0.41
CA CYS A 269 -9.48 -30.45 -1.45
C CYS A 269 -9.19 -29.04 -1.99
N GLY A 270 -10.22 -28.21 -2.17
CA GLY A 270 -10.08 -26.81 -2.58
C GLY A 270 -9.30 -25.99 -1.57
N THR A 271 -9.66 -26.08 -0.29
CA THR A 271 -8.97 -25.39 0.82
C THR A 271 -7.50 -25.84 0.89
N ALA A 272 -7.23 -27.15 0.82
CA ALA A 272 -5.86 -27.66 0.85
C ALA A 272 -5.02 -27.14 -0.32
N ARG A 273 -5.58 -27.07 -1.54
CA ARG A 273 -4.91 -26.47 -2.71
C ARG A 273 -4.63 -24.99 -2.52
N GLY A 274 -5.59 -24.24 -1.98
CA GLY A 274 -5.40 -22.81 -1.68
C GLY A 274 -4.27 -22.57 -0.67
N VAL A 275 -4.22 -23.36 0.41
CA VAL A 275 -3.17 -23.27 1.43
C VAL A 275 -1.81 -23.71 0.87
N MET A 276 -1.77 -24.78 0.08
CA MET A 276 -0.55 -25.25 -0.59
C MET A 276 0.05 -24.13 -1.46
N TYR A 277 -0.81 -23.48 -2.25
CA TYR A 277 -0.40 -22.37 -3.09
C TYR A 277 0.23 -21.23 -2.28
N LEU A 278 -0.41 -20.81 -1.17
CA LEU A 278 0.14 -19.76 -0.29
C LEU A 278 1.51 -20.13 0.32
N HIS A 279 1.75 -21.42 0.57
CA HIS A 279 2.95 -21.89 1.25
C HIS A 279 4.12 -22.18 0.31
N GLN A 280 3.85 -22.63 -0.91
CA GLN A 280 4.87 -23.21 -1.80
C GLN A 280 4.88 -22.60 -3.20
N ASP A 281 3.72 -22.32 -3.80
CA ASP A 281 3.63 -21.99 -5.23
C ASP A 281 3.48 -20.49 -5.51
N SER A 282 3.18 -19.68 -4.49
CA SER A 282 3.12 -18.23 -4.62
C SER A 282 4.52 -17.60 -4.63
N LYS A 283 4.65 -16.44 -5.29
CA LYS A 283 5.90 -15.65 -5.35
C LYS A 283 6.48 -15.29 -3.98
N LEU A 284 5.64 -15.24 -2.96
CA LEU A 284 6.02 -15.05 -1.56
C LEU A 284 5.43 -16.20 -0.74
N ARG A 285 6.20 -16.69 0.23
CA ARG A 285 5.68 -17.65 1.21
C ARG A 285 4.81 -16.92 2.23
N ILE A 286 3.54 -17.26 2.28
CA ILE A 286 2.53 -16.54 3.08
C ILE A 286 1.91 -17.50 4.10
N ILE A 287 1.80 -17.05 5.34
CA ILE A 287 1.15 -17.81 6.42
C ILE A 287 -0.18 -17.11 6.72
N HIS A 288 -1.31 -17.81 6.50
CA HIS A 288 -2.65 -17.22 6.62
C HIS A 288 -3.00 -16.73 8.03
N ARG A 289 -2.56 -17.46 9.08
CA ARG A 289 -2.75 -17.16 10.53
C ARG A 289 -4.18 -17.14 11.07
N ASP A 290 -5.21 -17.01 10.23
CA ASP A 290 -6.62 -17.02 10.67
C ASP A 290 -7.48 -17.98 9.81
N LEU A 291 -7.02 -19.20 9.56
CA LEU A 291 -7.79 -20.16 8.75
C LEU A 291 -8.92 -20.78 9.57
N LYS A 292 -10.18 -20.49 9.22
CA LYS A 292 -11.40 -20.95 9.93
C LYS A 292 -12.60 -21.00 8.99
N ALA A 293 -13.67 -21.68 9.37
CA ALA A 293 -14.85 -21.88 8.52
C ALA A 293 -15.62 -20.58 8.16
N SER A 294 -15.42 -19.49 8.91
CA SER A 294 -16.01 -18.19 8.61
C SER A 294 -15.23 -17.35 7.59
N ASN A 295 -13.98 -17.76 7.28
CA ASN A 295 -13.11 -17.16 6.26
C ASN A 295 -13.07 -18.04 5.01
#